data_AF-A0A369W183-F1
#
_entry.id   AF-A0A369W183-F1
#
_cell.length_a   1.000
_cell.length_b   1.000
_cell.length_c   1.000
_cell.angle_alpha   90.00
_cell.angle_beta   90.00
_cell.angle_gamma   90.00
#
_symmetry.space_group_name_H-M   'P 1'
#
loop_
_entity.id
_entity.type
_entity.pdbx_description
1 polymer ?
#
loop_
_entity_poly.entity_id
_entity_poly.type
_entity_poly.pdbx_seq_one_letter_code
_entity_poly.pdbx_strand_id
1 'polypeptide(L)'
;MSIEITVPGVDVIVQYHHEDAEHEIARMSPSRSYGADTNLSTWRRALTAVKLNGTDGYAFEGHSLKPEDSATLNAGTVVIAVDTSWARASWYAGSYVKPVERSARLLLVKEDGLETLIESSKKSWARDLLGYLATNRQLCEEAGIEIIGG
;
A
#
# COMPACT_ATOMS: atom_id res chain seq x y z
N MET A 1 -9.34 22.22 9.44
CA MET A 1 -10.69 21.64 9.60
C MET A 1 -10.54 20.13 9.59
N SER A 2 -11.16 19.43 10.55
CA SER A 2 -11.15 17.96 10.59
C SER A 2 -12.39 17.40 9.90
N ILE A 3 -12.22 16.34 9.13
CA ILE A 3 -13.29 15.65 8.41
C ILE A 3 -13.22 14.15 8.71
N GLU A 4 -14.37 13.49 8.68
CA GLU A 4 -14.43 12.04 8.72
C GLU A 4 -14.26 11.49 7.30
N ILE A 5 -13.35 10.54 7.14
CA ILE A 5 -13.11 9.81 5.90
C ILE A 5 -13.28 8.30 6.13
N THR A 6 -13.65 7.58 5.08
CA THR A 6 -13.45 6.12 5.02
C THR A 6 -12.02 5.86 4.56
N VAL A 7 -11.24 5.14 5.37
CA VAL A 7 -9.88 4.73 5.00
C VAL A 7 -9.97 3.79 3.80
N PRO A 8 -9.15 3.98 2.74
CA PRO A 8 -9.23 3.16 1.55
C PRO A 8 -9.05 1.67 1.87
N GLY A 9 -9.99 0.87 1.34
CA GLY A 9 -9.91 -0.59 1.35
C GLY A 9 -8.74 -1.11 0.52
N VAL A 10 -8.66 -2.44 0.39
CA VAL A 10 -7.64 -3.10 -0.44
C VAL A 10 -7.86 -2.74 -1.89
N ASP A 11 -6.78 -2.46 -2.61
CA ASP A 11 -6.84 -2.29 -4.05
C ASP A 11 -7.46 -3.51 -4.74
N VAL A 12 -8.43 -3.26 -5.62
CA VAL A 12 -9.24 -4.29 -6.27
C VAL A 12 -8.38 -5.27 -7.06
N ILE A 13 -7.30 -4.81 -7.72
CA ILE A 13 -6.42 -5.68 -8.50
C ILE A 13 -5.63 -6.61 -7.56
N VAL A 14 -5.13 -6.06 -6.45
CA VAL A 14 -4.39 -6.83 -5.44
C VAL A 14 -5.30 -7.84 -4.73
N GLN A 15 -6.54 -7.46 -4.44
CA GLN A 15 -7.55 -8.34 -3.87
C GLN A 15 -7.89 -9.48 -4.83
N TYR A 16 -8.22 -9.19 -6.09
CA TYR A 16 -8.50 -10.23 -7.10
C TYR A 16 -7.32 -11.17 -7.28
N HIS A 17 -6.10 -10.65 -7.32
CA HIS A 17 -4.89 -11.47 -7.40
C HIS A 17 -4.80 -12.47 -6.25
N HIS A 18 -5.09 -12.02 -5.02
CA HIS A 18 -5.05 -12.85 -3.82
C HIS A 18 -6.13 -13.93 -3.85
N GLU A 19 -7.39 -13.56 -4.10
CA GLU A 19 -8.52 -14.47 -4.16
C GLU A 19 -8.33 -15.54 -5.25
N ASP A 20 -7.84 -15.13 -6.43
CA ASP A 20 -7.52 -16.06 -7.52
C ASP A 20 -6.40 -17.03 -7.13
N ALA A 21 -5.38 -16.56 -6.42
CA ALA A 21 -4.32 -17.44 -5.91
C ALA A 21 -4.81 -18.45 -4.87
N GLU A 22 -5.69 -18.04 -3.95
CA GLU A 22 -6.31 -18.95 -2.98
C GLU A 22 -7.16 -20.02 -3.69
N HIS A 23 -7.94 -19.61 -4.69
CA HIS A 23 -8.72 -20.55 -5.51
C HIS A 23 -7.84 -21.54 -6.28
N GLU A 24 -6.73 -21.09 -6.85
CA GLU A 24 -5.78 -21.97 -7.54
C GLU A 24 -5.18 -23.01 -6.58
N ILE A 25 -4.75 -22.59 -5.39
CA ILE A 25 -4.18 -23.47 -4.37
C ILE A 25 -5.20 -24.50 -3.89
N ALA A 26 -6.45 -24.07 -3.66
CA ALA A 26 -7.54 -24.96 -3.26
C ALA A 26 -7.86 -26.04 -4.32
N ARG A 27 -7.59 -25.76 -5.60
CA ARG A 27 -7.76 -26.71 -6.72
C ARG A 27 -6.57 -27.67 -6.91
N MET A 28 -5.46 -27.45 -6.21
CA MET A 28 -4.27 -28.31 -6.34
C MET A 28 -4.48 -29.67 -5.66
N SER A 29 -3.76 -30.69 -6.16
CA SER A 29 -3.71 -31.99 -5.47
C SER A 29 -3.09 -31.83 -4.07
N PRO A 30 -3.45 -32.68 -3.08
CA PRO A 30 -2.95 -32.56 -1.70
C PRO A 30 -1.43 -32.48 -1.58
N SER A 31 -0.71 -33.20 -2.44
CA SER A 31 0.77 -33.18 -2.49
C SER A 31 1.37 -31.87 -2.98
N ARG A 32 0.62 -31.07 -3.73
CA ARG A 32 1.05 -29.76 -4.27
C ARG A 32 0.59 -28.61 -3.38
N SER A 33 -0.62 -28.71 -2.81
CA SER A 33 -1.13 -27.70 -1.87
C SER A 33 -0.39 -27.68 -0.54
N TYR A 34 0.19 -28.81 -0.10
CA TYR A 34 0.96 -28.87 1.15
C TYR A 34 2.12 -27.85 1.22
N GLY A 35 2.73 -27.52 0.08
CA GLY A 35 3.80 -26.53 -0.01
C GLY A 35 3.34 -25.17 -0.51
N ALA A 36 2.03 -24.90 -0.55
CA ALA A 36 1.45 -23.68 -1.07
C ALA A 36 1.21 -22.63 0.03
N ASP A 37 1.40 -21.37 -0.33
CA ASP A 37 1.39 -20.23 0.59
C ASP A 37 0.96 -18.97 -0.16
N THR A 38 0.09 -18.17 0.46
CA THR A 38 -0.39 -16.87 -0.04
C THR A 38 -0.23 -15.83 1.05
N ASN A 39 -0.01 -14.60 0.63
CA ASN A 39 0.01 -13.48 1.56
C ASN A 39 -0.65 -12.27 0.92
N LEU A 40 -1.55 -11.66 1.67
CA LEU A 40 -2.06 -10.33 1.44
C LEU A 40 -1.58 -9.44 2.58
N SER A 41 -0.76 -8.45 2.25
CA SER A 41 -0.28 -7.45 3.19
C SER A 41 -0.88 -6.10 2.81
N THR A 42 -1.55 -5.48 3.77
CA THR A 42 -2.27 -4.23 3.61
C THR A 42 -1.83 -3.27 4.71
N TRP A 43 -1.46 -2.05 4.33
CA TRP A 43 -0.97 -1.06 5.27
C TRP A 43 -1.40 0.35 4.85
N ARG A 44 -1.81 1.18 5.80
CA ARG A 44 -2.15 2.60 5.61
C ARG A 44 -1.59 3.45 6.73
N ARG A 45 -1.17 4.68 6.42
CA ARG A 45 -0.85 5.70 7.43
C ARG A 45 -1.28 7.09 7.01
N ALA A 46 -1.72 7.90 7.97
CA ALA A 46 -1.68 9.36 7.84
C ALA A 46 -0.24 9.81 8.08
N LEU A 47 0.40 10.39 7.06
CA LEU A 47 1.82 10.73 7.09
C LEU A 47 2.10 11.87 8.05
N THR A 48 3.15 11.71 8.85
CA THR A 48 3.70 12.76 9.73
C THR A 48 5.15 13.09 9.38
N ALA A 49 5.90 12.11 8.86
CA ALA A 49 7.27 12.32 8.42
C ALA A 49 7.65 11.38 7.27
N VAL A 50 8.60 11.81 6.45
CA VAL A 50 9.10 11.05 5.31
C VAL A 50 10.61 11.15 5.21
N LYS A 51 11.29 10.01 5.13
CA LYS A 51 12.74 9.88 4.98
C LYS A 51 13.08 9.71 3.50
N LEU A 52 13.62 10.75 2.86
CA LEU A 52 13.91 10.73 1.41
C LEU A 52 14.99 9.72 1.02
N ASN A 53 15.89 9.38 1.96
CA ASN A 53 16.91 8.35 1.79
C ASN A 53 16.42 6.93 2.17
N GLY A 54 15.17 6.79 2.62
CA GLY A 54 14.60 5.52 3.02
C GLY A 54 14.26 4.62 1.83
N THR A 55 14.10 3.33 2.10
CA THR A 55 13.65 2.33 1.12
C THR A 55 12.36 1.66 1.62
N ASP A 56 11.42 1.44 0.71
CA ASP A 56 10.14 0.77 0.96
C ASP A 56 9.28 1.46 2.05
N GLY A 57 8.50 0.69 2.81
CA GLY A 57 7.54 1.20 3.81
C GLY A 57 8.19 1.94 4.98
N TYR A 58 9.47 1.72 5.26
CA TYR A 58 10.19 2.37 6.35
C TYR A 58 10.50 3.84 6.09
N ALA A 59 10.37 4.29 4.84
CA ALA A 59 10.55 5.68 4.48
C ALA A 59 9.38 6.58 4.91
N PHE A 60 8.23 5.99 5.25
CA PHE A 60 6.99 6.72 5.53
C PHE A 60 6.54 6.48 6.97
N GLU A 61 6.58 7.53 7.77
CA GLU A 61 6.20 7.51 9.17
C GLU A 61 4.87 8.24 9.35
N GLY A 62 4.08 7.78 10.32
CA GLY A 62 2.74 8.30 10.53
C GLY A 62 1.86 7.42 11.39
N HIS A 63 0.67 7.94 11.67
CA HIS A 63 -0.37 7.25 12.42
C HIS A 63 -0.95 6.12 11.57
N SER A 64 -0.96 4.90 12.12
CA SER A 64 -1.50 3.73 11.41
C SER A 64 -3.01 3.82 11.30
N LEU A 65 -3.52 3.54 10.10
CA LEU A 65 -4.95 3.53 9.81
C LEU A 65 -5.38 2.11 9.45
N LYS A 66 -6.56 1.71 9.90
CA LYS A 66 -7.15 0.43 9.56
C LYS A 66 -7.93 0.55 8.24
N PRO A 67 -7.71 -0.32 7.23
CA PRO A 67 -8.48 -0.30 5.99
C PRO A 67 -9.99 -0.39 6.28
N GLU A 68 -10.80 0.32 5.47
CA GLU A 68 -12.27 0.35 5.52
C GLU A 68 -12.89 0.91 6.81
N ASP A 69 -12.06 1.35 7.76
CA ASP A 69 -12.51 1.98 9.00
C ASP A 69 -12.78 3.48 8.78
N SER A 70 -13.54 4.09 9.68
CA SER A 70 -13.70 5.55 9.74
C SER A 70 -12.48 6.17 10.43
N ALA A 71 -11.97 7.27 9.88
CA ALA A 71 -10.91 8.07 10.50
C ALA A 71 -11.23 9.56 10.42
N THR A 72 -11.01 10.29 11.52
CA THR A 72 -11.11 11.75 11.54
C THR A 72 -9.73 12.36 11.31
N LEU A 73 -9.52 12.96 10.14
CA LEU A 73 -8.25 13.58 9.73
C LEU A 73 -8.46 15.04 9.35
N ASN A 74 -7.38 15.83 9.34
CA ASN A 74 -7.45 17.20 8.86
C ASN A 74 -7.51 17.23 7.34
N ALA A 75 -8.32 18.12 6.77
CA ALA A 75 -8.19 18.47 5.36
C ALA A 75 -6.75 18.95 5.09
N GLY A 76 -6.15 18.46 4.02
CA GLY A 76 -4.73 18.64 3.71
C GLY A 76 -3.81 17.51 4.17
N THR A 77 -4.27 16.61 5.05
CA THR A 77 -3.48 15.43 5.45
C THR A 77 -3.21 14.52 4.25
N VAL A 78 -1.99 14.00 4.14
CA VAL A 78 -1.63 12.98 3.15
C VAL A 78 -1.68 11.60 3.78
N VAL A 79 -2.37 10.68 3.13
CA VAL A 79 -2.46 9.27 3.50
C VAL A 79 -1.67 8.44 2.50
N ILE A 80 -0.86 7.51 2.99
CA ILE A 80 -0.28 6.45 2.17
C ILE A 80 -1.11 5.19 2.31
N ALA A 81 -1.36 4.50 1.20
CA ALA A 81 -1.97 3.17 1.17
C ALA A 81 -1.12 2.24 0.31
N VAL A 82 -0.73 1.10 0.87
CA VAL A 82 0.05 0.08 0.16
C VAL A 82 -0.58 -1.28 0.36
N ASP A 83 -0.81 -1.96 -0.76
CA ASP A 83 -1.35 -3.29 -0.85
C ASP A 83 -0.39 -4.15 -1.66
N THR A 84 -0.08 -5.34 -1.14
CA THR A 84 0.75 -6.32 -1.85
C THR A 84 0.19 -7.71 -1.68
N SER A 85 0.13 -8.45 -2.78
CA SER A 85 -0.27 -9.85 -2.79
C SER A 85 0.77 -10.69 -3.51
N TRP A 86 1.08 -11.86 -2.96
CA TRP A 86 1.91 -12.86 -3.62
C TRP A 86 1.41 -14.26 -3.31
N ALA A 87 1.75 -15.20 -4.19
CA ALA A 87 1.43 -16.61 -4.03
C ALA A 87 2.55 -17.49 -4.53
N ARG A 88 2.82 -18.58 -3.81
CA ARG A 88 3.81 -19.59 -4.21
C ARG A 88 3.34 -20.97 -3.81
N ALA A 89 3.79 -21.99 -4.51
CA ALA A 89 3.71 -23.38 -4.12
C ALA A 89 4.98 -24.12 -4.55
N SER A 90 5.44 -25.07 -3.75
CA SER A 90 6.61 -25.89 -4.07
C SER A 90 6.37 -27.36 -3.72
N TRP A 91 6.79 -28.27 -4.61
CA TRP A 91 6.69 -29.72 -4.42
C TRP A 91 7.87 -30.44 -5.09
N TYR A 92 7.98 -31.75 -4.89
CA TYR A 92 9.16 -32.55 -5.28
C TYR A 92 9.55 -32.48 -6.77
N ALA A 93 8.62 -32.10 -7.65
CA ALA A 93 8.81 -32.07 -9.10
C ALA A 93 8.62 -30.66 -9.71
N GLY A 94 8.50 -29.60 -8.90
CA GLY A 94 8.34 -28.24 -9.43
C GLY A 94 7.87 -27.21 -8.42
N SER A 95 7.72 -25.99 -8.92
CA SER A 95 7.22 -24.84 -8.16
C SER A 95 6.25 -24.01 -9.00
N TYR A 96 5.25 -23.44 -8.34
CA TYR A 96 4.39 -22.39 -8.84
C TYR A 96 4.75 -21.09 -8.12
N VAL A 97 5.01 -20.00 -8.83
CA VAL A 97 5.20 -18.68 -8.23
C VAL A 97 4.39 -17.70 -9.06
N LYS A 98 3.34 -17.15 -8.46
CA LYS A 98 2.56 -16.09 -9.09
C LYS A 98 3.30 -14.77 -8.92
N PRO A 99 3.42 -13.92 -9.96
CA PRO A 99 4.04 -12.60 -9.83
C PRO A 99 3.41 -11.80 -8.69
N VAL A 100 4.22 -11.01 -7.99
CA VAL A 100 3.73 -10.16 -6.90
C VAL A 100 2.89 -9.04 -7.51
N GLU A 101 1.65 -8.89 -7.07
CA GLU A 101 0.83 -7.73 -7.37
C GLU A 101 0.95 -6.68 -6.27
N ARG A 102 0.96 -5.42 -6.68
CA ARG A 102 1.15 -4.28 -5.78
C ARG A 102 0.36 -3.07 -6.24
N SER A 103 -0.20 -2.36 -5.27
CA SER A 103 -0.75 -1.02 -5.44
C SER A 103 -0.24 -0.15 -4.28
N ALA A 104 0.50 0.91 -4.60
CA ALA A 104 0.92 1.92 -3.63
C ALA A 104 0.39 3.29 -4.08
N ARG A 105 -0.29 4.00 -3.19
CA ARG A 105 -0.99 5.26 -3.49
C ARG A 105 -0.69 6.30 -2.41
N LEU A 106 -0.51 7.54 -2.84
CA LEU A 106 -0.61 8.72 -1.98
C LEU A 106 -1.96 9.39 -2.23
N LEU A 107 -2.67 9.69 -1.15
CA LEU A 107 -3.99 10.26 -1.17
C LEU A 107 -4.00 11.56 -0.37
N LEU A 108 -4.67 12.58 -0.86
CA LEU A 108 -4.91 13.84 -0.17
C LEU A 108 -6.32 13.85 0.42
N VAL A 109 -6.41 14.18 1.71
CA VAL A 109 -7.68 14.41 2.39
C VAL A 109 -8.22 15.78 1.96
N LYS A 110 -9.30 15.79 1.18
CA LYS A 110 -10.07 16.96 0.75
C LYS A 110 -11.38 17.05 1.52
N GLU A 111 -11.99 18.23 1.55
CA GLU A 111 -13.27 18.46 2.27
C GLU A 111 -14.39 17.51 1.83
N ASP A 112 -14.36 17.02 0.59
CA ASP A 112 -15.33 16.13 -0.04
C ASP A 112 -14.88 14.66 -0.11
N GLY A 113 -13.68 14.32 0.34
CA GLY A 113 -13.20 12.93 0.36
C GLY A 113 -11.69 12.77 0.16
N LEU A 114 -11.30 11.67 -0.48
CA LEU A 114 -9.90 11.34 -0.76
C LEU A 114 -9.61 11.53 -2.26
N GLU A 115 -8.56 12.30 -2.55
CA GLU A 115 -8.04 12.47 -3.92
C GLU A 115 -6.73 11.70 -4.08
N THR A 116 -6.59 10.91 -5.14
CA THR A 116 -5.31 10.25 -5.45
C THR A 116 -4.32 11.24 -6.05
N LEU A 117 -3.17 11.41 -5.39
CA LEU A 117 -2.07 12.27 -5.85
C LEU A 117 -1.15 11.55 -6.84
N ILE A 118 -0.74 10.34 -6.48
CA ILE A 118 0.10 9.47 -7.30
C ILE A 118 -0.13 8.02 -6.91
N GLU A 119 0.02 7.12 -7.88
CA GLU A 119 0.00 5.68 -7.70
C GLU A 119 1.21 5.00 -8.37
N SER A 120 1.65 3.87 -7.81
CA SER A 120 2.69 3.03 -8.40
C SER A 120 2.44 1.57 -8.07
N SER A 121 2.43 0.73 -9.10
CA SER A 121 2.39 -0.73 -9.01
C SER A 121 3.77 -1.38 -9.13
N LYS A 122 4.83 -0.57 -9.26
CA LYS A 122 6.18 -1.08 -9.57
C LYS A 122 6.87 -1.72 -8.37
N LYS A 123 7.91 -2.52 -8.65
CA LYS A 123 8.82 -3.01 -7.61
C LYS A 123 9.42 -1.87 -6.79
N SER A 124 9.74 -0.74 -7.44
CA SER A 124 10.32 0.47 -6.86
C SER A 124 9.30 1.53 -6.44
N TRP A 125 8.07 1.13 -6.10
CA TRP A 125 6.97 2.04 -5.72
C TRP A 125 7.40 3.15 -4.75
N ALA A 126 8.16 2.83 -3.70
CA ALA A 126 8.57 3.81 -2.70
C ALA A 126 9.39 4.94 -3.31
N ARG A 127 10.23 4.65 -4.33
CA ARG A 127 10.99 5.69 -5.04
C ARG A 127 10.07 6.63 -5.81
N ASP A 128 9.04 6.10 -6.46
CA ASP A 128 8.08 6.92 -7.23
C ASP A 128 7.32 7.87 -6.28
N LEU A 129 6.85 7.34 -5.15
CA LEU A 129 6.11 8.11 -4.14
C LEU A 129 7.00 9.14 -3.43
N LEU A 130 8.22 8.76 -3.04
CA LEU A 130 9.21 9.67 -2.45
C LEU A 130 9.63 10.76 -3.43
N GLY A 131 9.81 10.40 -4.72
CA GLY A 131 10.11 11.36 -5.78
C GLY A 131 9.02 12.40 -5.94
N TYR A 132 7.75 12.00 -5.88
CA TYR A 132 6.61 12.91 -5.89
C TYR A 132 6.60 13.86 -4.68
N LEU A 133 6.82 13.35 -3.47
CA LEU A 133 6.85 14.18 -2.26
C LEU A 133 8.06 15.13 -2.26
N ALA A 134 9.20 14.71 -2.82
CA ALA A 134 10.39 15.55 -2.95
C ALA A 134 10.19 16.72 -3.94
N THR A 135 9.41 16.52 -5.01
CA THR A 135 9.10 17.57 -5.98
C THR A 135 7.94 18.47 -5.56
N ASN A 136 7.09 18.03 -4.61
CA ASN A 136 5.94 18.77 -4.11
C ASN A 136 6.13 19.19 -2.63
N ARG A 137 7.24 19.88 -2.31
CA ARG A 137 7.54 20.30 -0.92
C ARG A 137 6.46 21.16 -0.29
N GLN A 138 5.85 22.06 -1.06
CA GLN A 138 4.75 22.91 -0.58
C GLN A 138 3.58 22.09 -0.03
N LEU A 139 3.21 21.01 -0.72
CA LEU A 139 2.17 20.07 -0.27
C LEU A 139 2.58 19.42 1.06
N CYS A 140 3.83 18.99 1.19
CA CYS A 140 4.34 18.39 2.43
C CYS A 140 4.29 19.38 3.60
N GLU A 141 4.68 20.64 3.38
CA GLU A 141 4.62 21.70 4.39
C GLU A 141 3.17 21.99 4.82
N GLU A 142 2.26 22.13 3.86
CA GLU A 142 0.82 22.34 4.11
C GLU A 142 0.17 21.16 4.85
N ALA A 143 0.61 19.94 4.55
CA ALA A 143 0.16 18.72 5.19
C ALA A 143 0.82 18.48 6.57
N GLY A 144 1.81 19.29 6.97
CA GLY A 144 2.55 19.13 8.22
C GLY A 144 3.48 17.90 8.23
N ILE A 145 3.98 17.48 7.08
CA ILE A 145 4.87 16.32 6.92
C ILE A 145 6.32 16.78 7.06
N GLU A 146 7.02 16.23 8.04
CA GLU A 146 8.46 16.47 8.21
C GLU A 146 9.27 15.70 7.15
N ILE A 147 10.06 16.40 6.36
CA ILE A 147 10.96 15.79 5.38
C ILE A 147 12.35 15.61 6.00
N ILE A 148 12.78 14.35 6.15
CA ILE A 148 14.06 13.98 6.75
C ILE A 148 15.04 13.54 5.64
N GLY A 149 16.23 14.17 5.62
CA GLY A 149 17.34 13.76 4.76
C GLY A 149 17.35 14.39 3.35
N GLY A 150 17.18 15.71 3.27
CA GLY A 150 17.34 16.51 2.05
C GLY A 150 18.60 17.36 2.05
#